data_AF-A0A2I1MYE8-F1
#
_entry.id   AF-A0A2I1MYE8-F1
#
_cell.length_a   1.000
_cell.length_b   1.000
_cell.length_c   1.000
_cell.angle_alpha   90.00
_cell.angle_beta   90.00
_cell.angle_gamma   90.00
#
_symmetry.space_group_name_H-M   'P 1'
#
loop_
_entity.id
_entity.type
_entity.pdbx_description
1 polymer ?
#
loop_
_entity_poly.entity_id
_entity_poly.type
_entity_poly.pdbx_seq_one_letter_code
_entity_poly.pdbx_strand_id
1 'polypeptide(L)' 'MTAPIFTPKTTAELRAEREHVLQDLAPRTIDELREQRAVDQILAIDEATLNRYEALCFVIGD' A
#
# COMPACT_ATOMS: atom_id res chain seq x y z
N MET A 1 -3.38 31.11 1.22
CA MET A 1 -2.75 29.81 0.92
C MET A 1 -2.65 29.05 2.23
N THR A 2 -3.44 28.00 2.43
CA THR A 2 -3.40 27.20 3.67
C THR A 2 -2.28 26.18 3.52
N ALA A 3 -1.33 26.16 4.45
CA ALA A 3 -0.29 25.14 4.46
C ALA A 3 -0.94 23.76 4.65
N PRO A 4 -0.49 22.72 3.94
CA PRO A 4 -0.97 21.36 4.16
C PRO A 4 -0.67 20.98 5.62
N ILE A 5 -1.71 20.61 6.36
CA ILE A 5 -1.59 20.13 7.72
C ILE A 5 -0.97 18.74 7.63
N PHE A 6 0.33 18.65 7.93
CA PHE A 6 1.02 17.38 8.03
C PHE A 6 0.65 16.78 9.38
N THR A 7 -0.37 15.93 9.42
CA THR A 7 -0.68 15.17 10.63
C THR A 7 0.34 14.05 10.73
N PRO A 8 1.28 14.09 11.69
CA PRO A 8 2.23 13.01 11.86
C PRO A 8 1.46 11.74 12.22
N LYS A 9 1.59 10.71 11.40
CA LYS A 9 1.06 9.38 11.72
C LYS A 9 2.10 8.62 12.53
N THR A 10 1.65 7.94 13.57
CA THR A 10 2.47 7.00 14.33
C THR A 10 2.74 5.74 13.51
N THR A 11 3.81 5.03 13.82
CA THR A 11 4.10 3.71 13.21
C THR A 11 2.94 2.72 13.42
N ALA A 12 2.20 2.83 14.52
CA ALA A 12 1.02 2.01 14.79
C ALA A 12 -0.12 2.28 13.80
N GLU A 13 -0.38 3.55 13.49
CA GLU A 13 -1.39 3.94 12.48
C GLU A 13 -0.98 3.49 11.07
N LEU A 14 0.30 3.63 10.72
CA LEU A 14 0.81 3.16 9.42
C LEU A 14 0.70 1.63 9.28
N ARG A 15 0.94 0.88 10.36
CA ARG A 15 0.72 -0.58 10.36
C ARG A 15 -0.76 -0.93 10.22
N ALA A 16 -1.64 -0.20 10.88
CA ALA A 16 -3.09 -0.40 10.73
C ALA A 16 -3.56 -0.11 9.29
N GLU A 17 -3.01 0.92 8.65
CA GLU A 17 -3.27 1.20 7.23
C GLU A 17 -2.76 0.10 6.32
N ARG A 18 -1.58 -0.45 6.58
CA ARG A 18 -1.05 -1.58 5.81
C ARG A 18 -1.98 -2.78 5.93
N GLU A 19 -2.44 -3.09 7.14
CA GLU A 19 -3.37 -4.18 7.39
C GLU A 19 -4.69 -3.97 6.64
N HIS A 20 -5.21 -2.73 6.66
CA HIS A 20 -6.42 -2.39 5.91
C HIS A 20 -6.24 -2.57 4.40
N VAL A 21 -5.08 -2.19 3.84
CA VAL A 21 -4.74 -2.45 2.44
C VAL A 21 -4.75 -3.95 2.12
N LEU A 22 -4.25 -4.79 3.03
CA LEU A 22 -4.29 -6.26 2.85
C LEU A 22 -5.72 -6.81 2.91
N GLN A 23 -6.57 -6.27 3.78
CA GLN A 23 -7.97 -6.66 3.89
C GLN A 23 -8.77 -6.27 2.65
N ASP A 24 -8.56 -5.07 2.12
CA ASP A 24 -9.22 -4.57 0.90
C ASP A 24 -8.78 -5.35 -0.34
N LEU A 25 -7.58 -5.93 -0.32
CA LEU A 25 -7.04 -6.73 -1.42
C LEU A 25 -7.68 -8.13 -1.52
N ALA A 26 -8.21 -8.65 -0.41
CA ALA A 26 -8.78 -9.99 -0.35
C ALA A 26 -9.89 -10.19 -1.41
N PRO A 27 -9.94 -11.34 -2.10
CA PRO A 27 -9.21 -12.59 -1.83
C PRO A 27 -7.79 -12.64 -2.41
N ARG A 28 -7.34 -11.60 -3.10
CA ARG A 28 -6.02 -11.56 -3.73
C ARG A 28 -4.93 -11.23 -2.72
N THR A 29 -3.69 -11.54 -3.07
CA THR A 29 -2.50 -11.33 -2.25
C THR A 29 -1.53 -10.35 -2.91
N ILE A 30 -0.65 -9.74 -2.12
CA ILE A 30 0.40 -8.84 -2.63
C ILE A 30 1.34 -9.59 -3.58
N ASP A 31 1.59 -10.88 -3.33
CA ASP A 31 2.46 -11.69 -4.20
C ASP A 31 1.81 -11.94 -5.56
N GLU A 32 0.52 -12.21 -5.64
CA GLU A 32 -0.20 -12.30 -6.92
C GLU A 32 -0.12 -10.98 -7.71
N LEU A 33 -0.23 -9.83 -7.02
CA LEU A 33 -0.06 -8.51 -7.65
C LEU A 33 1.37 -8.32 -8.18
N ARG A 34 2.39 -8.76 -7.42
CA ARG A 34 3.79 -8.73 -7.87
C ARG A 34 4.02 -9.62 -9.08
N GLU A 35 3.42 -10.80 -9.11
CA GLU A 35 3.47 -11.71 -10.26
C GLU A 35 2.83 -11.07 -11.49
N GLN A 36 1.66 -10.46 -11.35
CA GLN A 36 0.98 -9.73 -12.43
C GLN A 36 1.81 -8.54 -12.94
N ARG A 37 2.47 -7.80 -12.05
CA ARG A 37 3.39 -6.71 -12.41
C ARG A 37 4.60 -7.23 -13.19
N ALA A 38 5.15 -8.37 -12.79
CA ALA A 38 6.30 -8.98 -13.45
C ALA A 38 6.02 -9.41 -14.91
N VAL A 39 4.76 -9.64 -15.26
CA VAL A 39 4.32 -10.00 -16.62
C VAL A 39 3.55 -8.87 -17.32
N ASP A 40 3.65 -7.63 -16.82
CA ASP A 40 2.97 -6.43 -17.36
C ASP A 40 1.43 -6.57 -17.50
N GLN A 41 0.79 -7.39 -16.65
CA GLN A 41 -0.66 -7.63 -16.64
C GLN A 41 -1.36 -7.08 -15.39
N ILE A 42 -0.67 -6.27 -14.59
CA ILE A 42 -1.27 -5.64 -13.42
C ILE A 42 -2.26 -4.55 -13.84
N LEU A 43 -3.44 -4.53 -13.23
CA LEU A 43 -4.40 -3.45 -13.45
C LEU A 43 -3.94 -2.18 -12.73
N ALA A 44 -4.23 -1.01 -13.28
CA ALA A 44 -3.83 0.27 -12.68
C ALA A 44 -4.30 0.45 -11.22
N ILE A 45 -5.47 -0.10 -10.86
CA ILE A 45 -5.99 -0.08 -9.49
C ILE A 45 -5.20 -0.99 -8.54
N ASP A 46 -4.75 -2.13 -9.05
CA ASP A 46 -3.95 -3.08 -8.29
C ASP A 46 -2.51 -2.59 -8.16
N GLU A 47 -1.99 -1.92 -9.19
CA GLU A 47 -0.68 -1.26 -9.15
C GLU A 47 -0.67 -0.10 -8.14
N ALA A 48 -1.73 0.70 -8.08
CA ALA A 48 -1.87 1.74 -7.05
C ALA A 48 -1.91 1.14 -5.64
N THR A 49 -2.60 0.00 -5.47
CA THR A 49 -2.67 -0.74 -4.21
C THR A 49 -1.29 -1.28 -3.81
N LEU A 50 -0.58 -1.91 -4.75
CA LEU A 50 0.77 -2.43 -4.53
C LEU A 50 1.75 -1.32 -4.17
N ASN A 51 1.74 -0.20 -4.91
CA ASN A 51 2.58 0.96 -4.61
C ASN A 51 2.30 1.54 -3.22
N ARG A 52 1.03 1.62 -2.81
CA ARG A 52 0.65 2.08 -1.48
C ARG A 52 1.17 1.14 -0.39
N TYR A 53 1.05 -0.17 -0.59
CA TYR A 53 1.58 -1.17 0.33
C TYR A 53 3.11 -1.07 0.45
N GLU A 54 3.83 -1.01 -0.68
CA GLU A 54 5.29 -0.91 -0.71
C GLU A 54 5.78 0.38 -0.03
N ALA A 55 5.10 1.51 -0.25
CA ALA A 55 5.40 2.76 0.43
C ALA A 55 5.19 2.67 1.95
N LEU A 56 4.12 2.01 2.39
CA LEU A 56 3.87 1.79 3.82
C LEU A 56 4.97 0.92 4.46
N CYS A 57 5.36 -0.19 3.83
CA CYS A 57 6.46 -1.03 4.32
C CYS A 57 7.77 -0.25 4.42
N PHE A 58 8.12 0.53 3.39
CA PHE A 58 9.32 1.37 3.40
C PHE A 58 9.34 2.38 4.55
N VAL A 59 8.21 3.07 4.81
CA VAL A 59 8.12 4.07 5.88
C VAL A 59 8.10 3.42 7.28
N ILE A 60 7.55 2.22 7.40
CA ILE A 60 7.50 1.46 8.66
C ILE A 60 8.87 0.81 8.97
N GLY A 61 9.68 0.55 7.94
CA GLY A 61 10.97 -0.13 8.05
C GLY A 61 10.86 -1.66 8.11
N ASP A 62 9.87 -2.22 7.40
CA ASP A 62 9.60 -3.65 7.27
C ASP A 62 10.01 -4.18 5.89
#